data_AF-A0A1C5L6B3-F1
#
_entry.id   AF-A0A1C5L6B3-F1
#
_cell.length_a   1.000
_cell.length_b   1.000
_cell.length_c   1.000
_cell.angle_alpha   90.00
_cell.angle_beta   90.00
_cell.angle_gamma   90.00
#
_symmetry.space_group_name_H-M   'P 1'
#
loop_
_entity.id
_entity.type
_entity.pdbx_description
1 polymer ?
#
loop_
_entity_poly.entity_id
_entity_poly.type
_entity_poly.pdbx_seq_one_letter_code
_entity_poly.pdbx_strand_id
1 'polypeptide(L)'
;MANVNFGYGTKANYDKLTTKDANTLYFITDTRQIFKGTDEYTKSCKLVSALPASGQIQGLLYIRMTDYTFHIWNGTEFVQLNRPIVTEIPNADASDDNLPTTKAVADYVNAKIAATEGKEGLFVTDVTYSPATGTLSVAKNGAPVPTVMSGLAHDPTYDAETRTIKLPVFGGDELVINLGKDLVVKTGTYNTKTHEIELTITTGEVVKIPVAALIDIYVGVVTPTAEVTVSDDNKISVNVRVSTKGNNSITVEEDGLYVAVPDAYTKAEADAKVKVVNDKLDEHIKDAVKHITADERKAWNAKPTQDELAAAKAEAISTAADDATTKADNALASAKTYANGLNTTMDGRVQVLEGAITWKSLDG
;
A
#
# COMPACT_ATOMS: atom_id res chain seq x y z
N MET A 1 30.90 -82.39 105.49
CA MET A 1 31.48 -81.27 104.72
C MET A 1 32.96 -81.58 104.54
N ALA A 2 33.50 -81.51 103.32
CA ALA A 2 34.94 -81.64 103.10
C ALA A 2 35.64 -80.37 103.61
N ASN A 3 36.78 -80.50 104.29
CA ASN A 3 37.59 -79.36 104.73
C ASN A 3 38.22 -78.71 103.49
N VAL A 4 38.13 -77.38 103.37
CA VAL A 4 38.83 -76.59 102.33
C VAL A 4 40.17 -76.14 102.90
N ASN A 5 41.25 -76.47 102.22
CA ASN A 5 42.61 -76.08 102.61
C ASN A 5 43.04 -74.80 101.87
N PHE A 6 43.96 -74.04 102.47
CA PHE A 6 44.51 -72.81 101.89
C PHE A 6 46.03 -72.95 101.73
N GLY A 7 46.53 -72.76 100.50
CA GLY A 7 47.96 -72.71 100.17
C GLY A 7 48.34 -71.37 99.57
N TYR A 8 49.59 -70.94 99.72
CA TYR A 8 50.08 -69.69 99.12
C TYR A 8 51.54 -69.82 98.65
N GLY A 9 51.93 -69.03 97.66
CA GLY A 9 53.30 -69.03 97.12
C GLY A 9 53.41 -68.35 95.76
N THR A 10 54.59 -68.41 95.13
CA THR A 10 54.80 -67.89 93.77
C THR A 10 54.27 -68.85 92.71
N LYS A 11 54.02 -68.37 91.50
CA LYS A 11 53.54 -69.21 90.38
C LYS A 11 54.51 -70.35 90.07
N ALA A 12 55.81 -70.07 90.12
CA ALA A 12 56.86 -71.06 89.90
C ALA A 12 56.83 -72.21 90.93
N ASN A 13 56.46 -71.92 92.19
CA ASN A 13 56.32 -72.94 93.22
C ASN A 13 55.04 -73.76 93.04
N TYR A 14 53.93 -73.11 92.67
CA TYR A 14 52.69 -73.80 92.33
C TYR A 14 52.84 -74.74 91.13
N ASP A 15 53.60 -74.33 90.10
CA ASP A 15 53.83 -75.15 88.90
C ASP A 15 54.72 -76.38 89.15
N LYS A 16 55.54 -76.36 90.21
CA LYS A 16 56.36 -77.51 90.64
C LYS A 16 55.58 -78.56 91.43
N LEU A 17 54.35 -78.26 91.87
CA LEU A 17 53.52 -79.22 92.61
C LEU A 17 53.19 -80.43 91.73
N THR A 18 53.59 -81.62 92.16
CA THR A 18 53.34 -82.89 91.43
C THR A 18 51.87 -83.27 91.42
N THR A 19 51.13 -82.86 92.46
CA THR A 19 49.68 -83.01 92.55
C THR A 19 49.08 -81.73 93.11
N LYS A 20 48.12 -81.16 92.38
CA LYS A 20 47.38 -79.96 92.79
C LYS A 20 46.05 -80.44 93.37
N ASP A 21 45.93 -80.41 94.70
CA ASP A 21 44.77 -80.93 95.41
C ASP A 21 43.50 -80.15 95.09
N ALA A 22 42.45 -80.85 94.65
CA ALA A 22 41.16 -80.27 94.25
C ALA A 22 40.41 -79.60 95.42
N ASN A 23 40.77 -79.89 96.68
CA ASN A 23 40.19 -79.27 97.88
C ASN A 23 41.04 -78.12 98.46
N THR A 24 42.14 -77.75 97.79
CA THR A 24 43.01 -76.64 98.22
C THR A 24 42.82 -75.40 97.32
N LEU A 25 42.60 -74.24 97.95
CA LEU A 25 42.68 -72.93 97.31
C LEU A 25 44.12 -72.41 97.39
N TYR A 26 44.76 -72.22 96.24
CA TYR A 26 46.12 -71.70 96.12
C TYR A 26 46.10 -70.21 95.77
N PHE A 27 46.65 -69.37 96.65
CA PHE A 27 46.81 -67.93 96.48
C PHE A 27 48.21 -67.63 95.93
N ILE A 28 48.28 -67.24 94.68
CA ILE A 28 49.54 -66.99 93.99
C ILE A 28 49.94 -65.53 94.20
N THR A 29 51.00 -65.29 94.96
CA THR A 29 51.31 -63.96 95.51
C THR A 29 51.94 -63.01 94.49
N ASP A 30 52.68 -63.54 93.51
CA ASP A 30 53.35 -62.77 92.45
C ASP A 30 52.42 -62.42 91.28
N THR A 31 51.61 -63.38 90.81
CA THR A 31 50.67 -63.17 89.70
C THR A 31 49.26 -62.73 90.14
N ARG A 32 48.99 -62.69 91.45
CA ARG A 32 47.67 -62.38 92.06
C ARG A 32 46.54 -63.28 91.56
N GLN A 33 46.85 -64.56 91.32
CA GLN A 33 45.89 -65.55 90.84
C GLN A 33 45.38 -66.44 91.99
N ILE A 34 44.16 -66.97 91.86
CA ILE A 34 43.61 -67.99 92.76
C ILE A 34 43.33 -69.24 91.95
N PHE A 35 43.85 -70.39 92.40
CA PHE A 35 43.56 -71.70 91.82
C PHE A 35 42.83 -72.60 92.83
N LYS A 36 41.89 -73.42 92.38
CA LYS A 36 41.37 -74.56 93.14
C LYS A 36 41.88 -75.84 92.46
N GLY A 37 42.82 -76.53 93.07
CA GLY A 37 43.58 -77.58 92.36
C GLY A 37 44.25 -77.04 91.11
N THR A 38 43.86 -77.54 89.93
CA THR A 38 44.36 -77.11 88.61
C THR A 38 43.61 -75.93 88.01
N ASP A 39 42.41 -75.62 88.52
CA ASP A 39 41.49 -74.66 87.89
C ASP A 39 41.73 -73.24 88.39
N GLU A 40 41.91 -72.30 87.47
CA GLU A 40 42.12 -70.88 87.78
C GLU A 40 40.79 -70.12 87.89
N TYR A 41 40.59 -69.39 88.99
CA TYR A 41 39.35 -68.66 89.28
C TYR A 41 39.45 -67.15 89.13
N THR A 42 40.65 -66.60 88.91
CA THR A 42 40.92 -65.15 88.87
C THR A 42 40.99 -64.55 87.47
N LYS A 43 41.08 -65.37 86.43
CA LYS A 43 41.21 -64.85 85.06
C LYS A 43 39.85 -64.36 84.55
N SER A 44 39.83 -63.13 84.05
CA SER A 44 38.68 -62.57 83.34
C SER A 44 38.71 -62.83 81.84
N CYS A 45 39.83 -63.32 81.29
CA CYS A 45 39.95 -63.67 79.87
C CYS A 45 40.87 -64.88 79.59
N LYS A 46 40.67 -65.52 78.44
CA LYS A 46 41.48 -66.62 77.88
C LYS A 46 41.75 -66.38 76.39
N LEU A 47 43.02 -66.51 76.00
CA LEU A 47 43.41 -66.59 74.59
C LEU A 47 43.23 -68.03 74.12
N VAL A 48 42.54 -68.21 72.99
CA VAL A 48 42.26 -69.53 72.42
C VAL A 48 42.51 -69.53 70.91
N SER A 49 42.94 -70.66 70.35
CA SER A 49 43.01 -70.84 68.90
C SER A 49 41.63 -71.15 68.28
N ALA A 50 40.72 -71.74 69.06
CA ALA A 50 39.34 -72.01 68.70
C ALA A 50 38.44 -71.91 69.95
N LEU A 51 37.14 -71.66 69.77
CA LEU A 51 36.21 -71.66 70.90
C LEU A 51 36.05 -73.10 71.42
N PRO A 52 36.13 -73.33 72.75
CA PRO A 52 36.06 -74.68 73.31
C PRO A 52 34.69 -75.32 73.09
N ALA A 53 34.68 -76.61 72.73
CA ALA A 53 33.46 -77.39 72.54
C ALA A 53 32.87 -77.92 73.86
N SER A 54 33.70 -78.03 74.91
CA SER A 54 33.29 -78.46 76.26
C SER A 54 34.13 -77.74 77.32
N GLY A 55 33.61 -77.61 78.54
CA GLY A 55 34.32 -76.95 79.64
C GLY A 55 34.31 -75.41 79.55
N GLN A 56 33.28 -74.85 78.89
CA GLN A 56 33.06 -73.41 78.82
C GLN A 56 32.72 -72.86 80.19
N ILE A 57 33.48 -71.86 80.63
CA ILE A 57 33.21 -71.11 81.86
C ILE A 57 32.31 -69.92 81.53
N GLN A 58 31.15 -69.85 82.17
CA GLN A 58 30.20 -68.74 82.04
C GLN A 58 30.82 -67.43 82.51
N GLY A 59 30.60 -66.36 81.75
CA GLY A 59 31.10 -65.01 82.07
C GLY A 59 32.58 -64.76 81.72
N LEU A 60 33.32 -65.78 81.26
CA LEU A 60 34.72 -65.63 80.87
C LEU A 60 34.85 -65.12 79.43
N LEU A 61 35.73 -64.13 79.21
CA LEU A 61 36.03 -63.62 77.87
C LEU A 61 37.03 -64.53 77.13
N TYR A 62 36.63 -65.09 76.01
CA TYR A 62 37.48 -65.85 75.10
C TYR A 62 37.90 -64.96 73.94
N ILE A 63 39.20 -64.76 73.79
CA ILE A 63 39.79 -64.03 72.68
C ILE A 63 40.33 -65.07 71.70
N ARG A 64 39.68 -65.18 70.54
CA ARG A 64 40.10 -66.12 69.50
C ARG A 64 41.25 -65.49 68.70
N MET A 65 42.40 -66.15 68.68
CA MET A 65 43.62 -65.59 68.08
C MET A 65 43.67 -65.66 66.54
N THR A 66 42.76 -66.41 65.90
CA THR A 66 42.72 -66.55 64.44
C THR A 66 42.07 -65.35 63.74
N ASP A 67 41.04 -64.77 64.34
CA ASP A 67 40.21 -63.69 63.77
C ASP A 67 40.09 -62.48 64.72
N TYR A 68 40.79 -62.52 65.86
CA TYR A 68 40.77 -61.50 66.91
C TYR A 68 39.35 -61.17 67.42
N THR A 69 38.45 -62.15 67.38
CA THR A 69 37.08 -62.00 67.89
C THR A 69 37.00 -62.25 69.39
N PHE A 70 36.12 -61.49 70.04
CA PHE A 70 35.90 -61.50 71.47
C PHE A 70 34.57 -62.16 71.75
N HIS A 71 34.60 -63.27 72.49
CA HIS A 71 33.42 -64.08 72.75
C HIS A 71 33.22 -64.27 74.25
N ILE A 72 31.98 -64.18 74.73
CA ILE A 72 31.62 -64.53 76.11
C ILE A 72 30.65 -65.71 76.11
N TRP A 73 30.86 -66.69 76.97
CA TRP A 73 29.88 -67.76 77.17
C TRP A 73 28.78 -67.28 78.10
N ASN A 74 27.53 -67.21 77.62
CA ASN A 74 26.39 -66.74 78.42
C ASN A 74 25.73 -67.84 79.27
N GLY A 75 26.15 -69.10 79.10
CA GLY A 75 25.53 -70.28 79.72
C GLY A 75 24.99 -71.27 78.68
N THR A 76 24.65 -70.78 77.48
CA THR A 76 24.03 -71.56 76.40
C THR A 76 24.81 -71.45 75.09
N GLU A 77 25.36 -70.27 74.77
CA GLU A 77 26.10 -70.02 73.54
C GLU A 77 27.23 -69.00 73.75
N PHE A 78 28.11 -68.91 72.75
CA PHE A 78 29.11 -67.84 72.68
C PHE A 78 28.49 -66.60 72.01
N VAL A 79 28.48 -65.49 72.74
CA VAL A 79 28.07 -64.19 72.22
C VAL A 79 29.32 -63.42 71.81
N GLN A 80 29.41 -63.02 70.54
CA GLN A 80 30.50 -62.18 70.05
C GLN A 80 30.26 -60.71 70.49
N LEU A 81 31.29 -60.05 71.00
CA LEU A 81 31.20 -58.70 71.56
C LEU A 81 31.74 -57.62 70.62
N ASN A 82 32.62 -57.97 69.68
CA ASN A 82 33.15 -57.05 68.68
C ASN A 82 32.51 -57.31 67.31
N ARG A 83 32.42 -56.28 66.47
CA ARG A 83 31.98 -56.45 65.08
C ARG A 83 32.94 -57.37 64.31
N PRO A 84 32.45 -58.31 63.50
CA PRO A 84 33.31 -59.16 62.67
C PRO A 84 34.13 -58.31 61.69
N ILE A 85 35.41 -58.65 61.54
CA ILE A 85 36.29 -58.04 60.54
C ILE A 85 36.14 -58.79 59.21
N VAL A 86 35.91 -58.06 58.12
CA VAL A 86 35.76 -58.63 56.77
C VAL A 86 36.91 -58.21 55.85
N THR A 87 37.36 -59.14 55.02
CA THR A 87 38.45 -58.93 54.05
C THR A 87 37.97 -58.49 52.68
N GLU A 88 36.66 -58.38 52.48
CA GLU A 88 36.03 -57.97 51.24
C GLU A 88 34.81 -57.09 51.55
N ILE A 89 34.58 -56.07 50.73
CA ILE A 89 33.38 -55.23 50.78
C ILE A 89 32.45 -55.71 49.66
N PRO A 90 31.22 -56.13 49.96
CA PRO A 90 30.32 -56.67 48.94
C PRO A 90 29.88 -55.56 47.98
N ASN A 91 29.67 -55.93 46.71
CA ASN A 91 29.24 -54.98 45.68
C ASN A 91 27.77 -54.54 45.82
N ALA A 92 26.96 -55.29 46.56
CA ALA A 92 25.58 -55.01 46.92
C ALA A 92 25.33 -55.46 48.37
N ASP A 93 24.30 -54.91 49.01
CA ASP A 93 23.81 -55.36 50.33
C ASP A 93 24.85 -55.29 51.47
N ALA A 94 25.72 -54.28 51.45
CA ALA A 94 26.58 -53.99 52.58
C ALA A 94 25.74 -53.63 53.82
N SER A 95 26.15 -54.09 55.01
CA SER A 95 25.51 -53.77 56.29
C SER A 95 26.45 -53.06 57.25
N ASP A 96 25.88 -52.42 58.26
CA ASP A 96 26.61 -51.72 59.33
C ASP A 96 27.22 -52.69 60.38
N ASP A 97 27.01 -54.00 60.22
CA ASP A 97 27.38 -55.02 61.19
C ASP A 97 28.86 -55.42 61.12
N ASN A 98 29.53 -55.14 60.00
CA ASN A 98 30.90 -55.57 59.73
C ASN A 98 31.90 -54.41 59.71
N LEU A 99 33.16 -54.70 60.04
CA LEU A 99 34.27 -53.76 59.91
C LEU A 99 35.21 -54.22 58.78
N PRO A 100 35.39 -53.44 57.70
CA PRO A 100 36.31 -53.82 56.63
C PRO A 100 37.77 -53.62 57.03
N THR A 101 38.65 -54.48 56.55
CA THR A 101 40.11 -54.26 56.62
C THR A 101 40.54 -53.09 55.71
N THR A 102 41.67 -52.45 56.02
CA THR A 102 42.26 -51.40 55.16
C THR A 102 42.48 -51.90 53.72
N LYS A 103 42.91 -53.15 53.55
CA LYS A 103 43.07 -53.77 52.23
C LYS A 103 41.73 -53.91 51.49
N ALA A 104 40.67 -54.35 52.18
CA ALA A 104 39.33 -54.47 51.59
C ALA A 104 38.82 -53.12 51.04
N VAL A 105 39.05 -52.03 51.78
CA VAL A 105 38.70 -50.67 51.33
C VAL A 105 39.50 -50.28 50.10
N ALA A 106 40.83 -50.46 50.13
CA ALA A 106 41.69 -50.12 49.00
C ALA A 106 41.33 -50.91 47.73
N ASP A 107 41.11 -52.22 47.86
CA ASP A 107 40.72 -53.09 46.75
C ASP A 107 39.36 -52.69 46.17
N TYR A 108 38.36 -52.40 47.01
CA TYR A 108 37.04 -51.97 46.56
C TYR A 108 37.11 -50.64 45.80
N VAL A 109 37.81 -49.64 46.34
CA VAL A 109 37.99 -48.33 45.69
C VAL A 109 38.74 -48.49 44.36
N ASN A 110 39.85 -49.24 44.35
CA ASN A 110 40.60 -49.52 43.12
C ASN A 110 39.74 -50.24 42.08
N ALA A 111 38.90 -51.20 42.49
CA ALA A 111 37.98 -51.89 41.58
C ALA A 111 36.93 -50.93 40.99
N LYS A 112 36.40 -49.98 41.77
CA LYS A 112 35.47 -48.96 41.25
C LYS A 112 36.15 -47.97 40.31
N ILE A 113 37.39 -47.59 40.59
CA ILE A 113 38.20 -46.73 39.70
C ILE A 113 38.53 -47.48 38.40
N ALA A 114 39.01 -48.72 38.47
CA ALA A 114 39.29 -49.53 37.27
C ALA A 114 38.02 -49.83 36.46
N ALA A 115 36.84 -49.85 37.11
CA ALA A 115 35.57 -49.98 36.43
C ALA A 115 35.15 -48.72 35.65
N THR A 116 35.85 -47.59 35.80
CA THR A 116 35.57 -46.34 35.08
C THR A 116 36.74 -45.85 34.24
N GLU A 117 37.96 -46.07 34.71
CA GLU A 117 39.21 -45.71 34.04
C GLU A 117 39.36 -46.47 32.72
N GLY A 118 39.72 -45.75 31.65
CA GLY A 118 39.92 -46.35 30.34
C GLY A 118 38.66 -46.92 29.68
N LYS A 119 37.45 -46.58 30.17
CA LYS A 119 36.20 -46.93 29.49
C LYS A 119 35.69 -45.81 28.62
N GLU A 120 35.33 -46.18 27.39
CA GLU A 120 34.78 -45.26 26.41
C GLU A 120 33.44 -44.67 26.88
N GLY A 121 33.25 -43.36 26.68
CA GLY A 121 31.98 -42.66 26.88
C GLY A 121 31.70 -42.14 28.30
N LEU A 122 32.50 -42.52 29.31
CA LEU A 122 32.22 -42.15 30.71
C LEU A 122 32.76 -40.77 31.11
N PHE A 123 34.00 -40.44 30.72
CA PHE A 123 34.66 -39.18 31.07
C PHE A 123 35.30 -38.56 29.83
N VAL A 124 35.42 -37.23 29.83
CA VAL A 124 36.18 -36.52 28.79
C VAL A 124 37.66 -36.77 29.03
N THR A 125 38.35 -37.29 28.03
CA THR A 125 39.79 -37.55 28.09
C THR A 125 40.60 -36.51 27.34
N ASP A 126 40.01 -35.89 26.31
CA ASP A 126 40.68 -34.86 25.51
C ASP A 126 39.67 -33.91 24.86
N VAL A 127 40.09 -32.66 24.64
CA VAL A 127 39.33 -31.62 23.93
C VAL A 127 40.29 -30.85 23.04
N THR A 128 40.00 -30.83 21.73
CA THR A 128 40.83 -30.14 20.74
C THR A 128 40.01 -29.18 19.88
N TYR A 129 40.62 -28.07 19.49
CA TYR A 129 40.03 -27.10 18.57
C TYR A 129 40.88 -26.97 17.30
N SER A 130 40.23 -27.10 16.14
CA SER A 130 40.84 -26.88 14.84
C SER A 130 40.41 -25.51 14.31
N PRO A 131 41.29 -24.49 14.31
CA PRO A 131 40.96 -23.17 13.76
C PRO A 131 40.76 -23.18 12.25
N ALA A 132 41.38 -24.12 11.52
CA ALA A 132 41.22 -24.22 10.07
C ALA A 132 39.81 -24.70 9.65
N THR A 133 39.15 -25.48 10.51
CA THR A 133 37.82 -26.07 10.23
C THR A 133 36.75 -25.63 11.22
N GLY A 134 37.08 -24.74 12.17
CA GLY A 134 36.18 -24.29 13.22
C GLY A 134 35.57 -25.42 14.04
N THR A 135 36.29 -26.53 14.18
CA THR A 135 35.75 -27.77 14.75
C THR A 135 36.27 -27.98 16.16
N LEU A 136 35.37 -28.16 17.12
CA LEU A 136 35.69 -28.63 18.46
C LEU A 136 35.50 -30.15 18.50
N SER A 137 36.56 -30.89 18.84
CA SER A 137 36.51 -32.35 18.93
C SER A 137 36.69 -32.79 20.38
N VAL A 138 35.73 -33.57 20.89
CA VAL A 138 35.74 -34.07 22.28
C VAL A 138 35.91 -35.57 22.26
N ALA A 139 36.93 -36.09 22.93
CA ALA A 139 37.16 -37.52 23.09
C ALA A 139 36.75 -37.99 24.48
N LYS A 140 36.13 -39.17 24.55
CA LYS A 140 35.79 -39.86 25.80
C LYS A 140 36.42 -41.24 25.83
N ASN A 141 37.75 -41.29 25.81
CA ASN A 141 38.55 -42.51 25.71
C ASN A 141 38.28 -43.36 24.44
N GLY A 142 37.82 -42.71 23.38
CA GLY A 142 37.49 -43.29 22.08
C GLY A 142 37.80 -42.29 20.97
N ALA A 143 37.26 -42.52 19.78
CA ALA A 143 37.41 -41.57 18.68
C ALA A 143 36.83 -40.18 19.07
N PRO A 144 37.55 -39.07 18.84
CA PRO A 144 37.01 -37.75 19.09
C PRO A 144 35.73 -37.52 18.27
N VAL A 145 34.72 -36.90 18.87
CA VAL A 145 33.48 -36.51 18.20
C VAL A 145 33.64 -35.06 17.71
N PRO A 146 33.80 -34.81 16.40
CA PRO A 146 33.96 -33.47 15.86
C PRO A 146 32.61 -32.75 15.80
N THR A 147 32.58 -31.51 16.27
CA THR A 147 31.43 -30.61 16.17
C THR A 147 31.88 -29.29 15.54
N VAL A 148 31.31 -28.94 14.38
CA VAL A 148 31.58 -27.65 13.73
C VAL A 148 30.87 -26.55 14.51
N MET A 149 31.59 -25.48 14.84
CA MET A 149 31.07 -24.29 15.52
C MET A 149 30.33 -23.39 14.52
N SER A 150 29.21 -23.87 14.00
CA SER A 150 28.47 -23.19 12.94
C SER A 150 28.06 -21.77 13.34
N GLY A 151 28.21 -20.81 12.42
CA GLY A 151 27.87 -19.40 12.66
C GLY A 151 29.01 -18.56 13.23
N LEU A 152 30.16 -19.15 13.58
CA LEU A 152 31.34 -18.40 13.99
C LEU A 152 32.08 -17.87 12.77
N ALA A 153 32.23 -16.55 12.68
CA ALA A 153 33.02 -15.90 11.65
C ALA A 153 34.52 -16.04 11.93
N HIS A 154 35.32 -16.21 10.88
CA HIS A 154 36.77 -16.28 10.96
C HIS A 154 37.43 -15.57 9.78
N ASP A 155 38.69 -15.17 9.97
CA ASP A 155 39.56 -14.57 8.95
C ASP A 155 38.87 -13.53 8.04
N PRO A 156 38.24 -12.48 8.61
CA PRO A 156 37.55 -11.48 7.80
C PRO A 156 38.55 -10.77 6.90
N THR A 157 38.14 -10.56 5.64
CA THR A 157 38.96 -9.88 4.63
C THR A 157 38.26 -8.64 4.10
N TYR A 158 39.06 -7.65 3.71
CA TYR A 158 38.59 -6.46 3.02
C TYR A 158 39.21 -6.42 1.63
N ASP A 159 38.36 -6.39 0.61
CA ASP A 159 38.76 -6.13 -0.77
C ASP A 159 38.63 -4.62 -1.04
N ALA A 160 39.76 -3.96 -1.22
CA ALA A 160 39.80 -2.51 -1.48
C ALA A 160 39.34 -2.14 -2.90
N GLU A 161 39.45 -3.06 -3.86
CA GLU A 161 39.03 -2.83 -5.24
C GLU A 161 37.51 -2.90 -5.36
N THR A 162 36.87 -3.89 -4.72
CA THR A 162 35.42 -4.05 -4.73
C THR A 162 34.72 -3.32 -3.58
N ARG A 163 35.48 -2.85 -2.57
CA ARG A 163 34.97 -2.30 -1.29
C ARG A 163 34.02 -3.25 -0.59
N THR A 164 34.40 -4.52 -0.55
CA THR A 164 33.61 -5.59 0.05
C THR A 164 34.34 -6.12 1.27
N ILE A 165 33.62 -6.27 2.38
CA ILE A 165 34.10 -7.05 3.52
C ILE A 165 33.51 -8.45 3.39
N LYS A 166 34.37 -9.46 3.39
CA LYS A 166 33.98 -10.87 3.41
C LYS A 166 34.27 -11.45 4.77
N LEU A 167 33.26 -12.07 5.37
CA LEU A 167 33.37 -12.78 6.64
C LEU A 167 33.04 -14.25 6.37
N PRO A 168 34.05 -15.08 6.11
CA PRO A 168 33.90 -16.53 6.11
C PRO A 168 33.28 -17.01 7.43
N VAL A 169 32.34 -17.95 7.36
CA VAL A 169 31.62 -18.48 8.52
C VAL A 169 31.73 -19.99 8.51
N PHE A 170 32.11 -20.58 9.64
CA PHE A 170 32.13 -22.05 9.76
C PHE A 170 30.71 -22.61 9.61
N GLY A 171 30.57 -23.70 8.85
CA GLY A 171 29.31 -24.44 8.71
C GLY A 171 28.15 -23.67 8.06
N GLY A 172 28.43 -22.55 7.38
CA GLY A 172 27.44 -21.72 6.71
C GLY A 172 28.02 -20.96 5.52
N ASP A 173 27.19 -20.12 4.91
CA ASP A 173 27.60 -19.28 3.78
C ASP A 173 28.47 -18.10 4.25
N GLU A 174 29.39 -17.65 3.38
CA GLU A 174 30.17 -16.43 3.59
C GLU A 174 29.24 -15.21 3.68
N LEU A 175 29.42 -14.39 4.73
CA LEU A 175 28.73 -13.12 4.84
C LEU A 175 29.48 -12.07 4.04
N VAL A 176 28.81 -11.48 3.06
CA VAL A 176 29.37 -10.48 2.16
C VAL A 176 28.72 -9.12 2.43
N ILE A 177 29.51 -8.15 2.88
CA ILE A 177 29.07 -6.76 3.11
C ILE A 177 29.64 -5.89 2.00
N ASN A 178 28.77 -5.40 1.11
CA ASN A 178 29.13 -4.42 0.09
C ASN A 178 28.99 -3.01 0.65
N LEU A 179 30.10 -2.28 0.77
CA LEU A 179 30.09 -0.92 1.33
C LEU A 179 29.64 0.15 0.32
N GLY A 180 29.42 -0.23 -0.94
CA GLY A 180 29.15 0.70 -2.03
C GLY A 180 30.38 1.53 -2.40
N LYS A 181 30.64 1.69 -3.70
CA LYS A 181 31.53 2.76 -4.15
C LYS A 181 30.70 4.03 -4.25
N ASP A 182 30.84 4.92 -3.29
CA ASP A 182 30.36 6.29 -3.46
C ASP A 182 31.00 6.89 -4.71
N LEU A 183 30.17 7.18 -5.71
CA LEU A 183 30.57 7.85 -6.93
C LEU A 183 30.62 9.35 -6.65
N VAL A 184 31.81 9.83 -6.33
CA VAL A 184 32.05 11.25 -6.04
C VAL A 184 32.67 11.89 -7.28
N VAL A 185 32.24 13.09 -7.63
CA VAL A 185 32.87 13.88 -8.70
C VAL A 185 34.24 14.34 -8.22
N LYS A 186 35.31 13.96 -8.94
CA LYS A 186 36.69 14.38 -8.66
C LYS A 186 37.02 15.69 -9.34
N THR A 187 36.60 15.84 -10.60
CA THR A 187 36.84 17.02 -11.41
C THR A 187 35.64 17.27 -12.32
N GLY A 188 35.42 18.54 -12.65
CA GLY A 188 34.45 18.97 -13.64
C GLY A 188 35.10 19.98 -14.57
N THR A 189 35.01 19.73 -15.87
CA THR A 189 35.55 20.63 -16.90
C THR A 189 34.53 20.87 -17.99
N TYR A 190 34.46 22.10 -18.49
CA TYR A 190 33.69 22.40 -19.69
C TYR A 190 34.54 22.15 -20.94
N ASN A 191 34.09 21.26 -21.81
CA ASN A 191 34.74 20.97 -23.07
C ASN A 191 34.22 21.95 -24.14
N THR A 192 35.05 22.92 -24.50
CA THR A 192 34.68 23.97 -25.48
C THR A 192 34.52 23.46 -26.91
N LYS A 193 35.01 22.25 -27.24
CA LYS A 193 34.86 21.65 -28.57
C LYS A 193 33.55 20.88 -28.72
N THR A 194 33.15 20.14 -27.70
CA THR A 194 31.91 19.34 -27.72
C THR A 194 30.73 20.06 -27.06
N HIS A 195 30.98 21.18 -26.38
CA HIS A 195 30.01 21.92 -25.57
C HIS A 195 29.34 21.06 -24.48
N GLU A 196 30.11 20.13 -23.90
CA GLU A 196 29.67 19.25 -22.81
C GLU A 196 30.35 19.65 -21.50
N ILE A 197 29.62 19.52 -20.38
CA ILE A 197 30.24 19.45 -19.06
C ILE A 197 30.69 18.00 -18.86
N GLU A 198 31.99 17.81 -18.68
CA GLU A 198 32.62 16.51 -18.45
C GLU A 198 32.95 16.38 -16.95
N LEU A 199 32.20 15.53 -16.25
CA LEU A 199 32.41 15.23 -14.83
C LEU A 199 33.15 13.90 -14.71
N THR A 200 34.38 13.92 -14.21
CA THR A 200 35.12 12.69 -13.94
C THR A 200 34.78 12.20 -12.54
N ILE A 201 34.18 11.01 -12.44
CA ILE A 201 33.83 10.39 -11.15
C ILE A 201 35.00 9.60 -10.58
N THR A 202 34.87 9.13 -9.34
CA THR A 202 35.92 8.41 -8.60
C THR A 202 36.50 7.20 -9.35
N THR A 203 35.71 6.56 -10.22
CA THR A 203 36.09 5.42 -11.09
C THR A 203 36.90 5.80 -12.33
N GLY A 204 37.03 7.09 -12.66
CA GLY A 204 37.71 7.57 -13.87
C GLY A 204 36.79 7.65 -15.10
N GLU A 205 35.57 7.14 -15.00
CA GLU A 205 34.55 7.36 -16.03
C GLU A 205 34.16 8.85 -16.09
N VAL A 206 33.82 9.31 -17.29
CA VAL A 206 33.42 10.69 -17.54
C VAL A 206 31.93 10.72 -17.85
N VAL A 207 31.17 11.38 -16.98
CA VAL A 207 29.77 11.70 -17.22
C VAL A 207 29.71 12.96 -18.08
N LYS A 208 29.10 12.85 -19.26
CA LYS A 208 28.98 13.93 -20.24
C LYS A 208 27.57 14.51 -20.18
N ILE A 209 27.47 15.80 -19.90
CA ILE A 209 26.20 16.52 -19.85
C ILE A 209 26.22 17.55 -20.98
N PRO A 210 25.43 17.37 -22.06
CA PRO A 210 25.34 18.35 -23.14
C PRO A 210 24.76 19.66 -22.61
N VAL A 211 25.48 20.77 -22.75
CA VAL A 211 25.01 22.07 -22.24
C VAL A 211 23.75 22.53 -22.96
N ALA A 212 23.61 22.20 -24.25
CA ALA A 212 22.42 22.51 -25.04
C ALA A 212 21.13 21.83 -24.53
N ALA A 213 21.23 20.79 -23.70
CA ALA A 213 20.06 20.15 -23.08
C ALA A 213 19.69 20.81 -21.73
N LEU A 214 20.55 21.67 -21.18
CA LEU A 214 20.34 22.36 -19.92
C LEU A 214 19.76 23.77 -20.08
N ILE A 215 19.91 24.35 -21.27
CA ILE A 215 19.45 25.71 -21.58
C ILE A 215 18.63 25.70 -22.87
N ASP A 216 17.54 26.47 -22.89
CA ASP A 216 16.79 26.72 -24.11
C ASP A 216 17.49 27.79 -24.95
N ILE A 217 17.82 27.46 -26.21
CA ILE A 217 18.40 28.40 -27.16
C ILE A 217 17.28 28.95 -28.04
N TYR A 218 17.02 30.25 -27.92
CA TYR A 218 16.06 30.95 -28.77
C TYR A 218 16.77 31.52 -30.00
N VAL A 219 16.26 31.19 -31.19
CA VAL A 219 16.77 31.72 -32.46
C VAL A 219 15.70 32.61 -33.08
N GLY A 220 16.09 33.83 -33.45
CA GLY A 220 15.23 34.75 -34.17
C GLY A 220 14.95 34.25 -35.59
N VAL A 221 13.72 34.39 -36.07
CA VAL A 221 13.30 33.94 -37.40
C VAL A 221 12.88 35.13 -38.25
N VAL A 222 13.26 35.08 -39.54
CA VAL A 222 12.84 36.05 -40.54
C VAL A 222 11.59 35.54 -41.25
N THR A 223 10.58 36.39 -41.34
CA THR A 223 9.34 36.15 -42.08
C THR A 223 9.11 37.26 -43.10
N PRO A 224 8.12 37.14 -44.02
CA PRO A 224 7.82 38.22 -44.96
C PRO A 224 7.45 39.56 -44.32
N THR A 225 6.89 39.55 -43.11
CA THR A 225 6.36 40.74 -42.42
C THR A 225 7.23 41.26 -41.29
N ALA A 226 8.16 40.46 -40.77
CA ALA A 226 9.02 40.87 -39.67
C ALA A 226 10.31 40.03 -39.58
N GLU A 227 11.33 40.63 -38.99
CA GLU A 227 12.63 40.04 -38.72
C GLU A 227 12.90 40.10 -37.21
N VAL A 228 13.00 38.93 -36.58
CA VAL A 228 13.29 38.79 -35.15
C VAL A 228 14.75 38.39 -35.00
N THR A 229 15.47 39.03 -34.09
CA THR A 229 16.87 38.73 -33.77
C THR A 229 17.06 38.56 -32.27
N VAL A 230 17.87 37.57 -31.87
CA VAL A 230 18.33 37.39 -30.50
C VAL A 230 19.81 37.75 -30.45
N SER A 231 20.19 38.72 -29.62
CA SER A 231 21.57 39.20 -29.49
C SER A 231 22.41 38.33 -28.56
N ASP A 232 23.73 38.55 -28.57
CA ASP A 232 24.70 37.83 -27.72
C ASP A 232 24.49 38.09 -26.21
N ASP A 233 23.79 39.16 -25.83
CA ASP A 233 23.36 39.45 -24.45
C ASP A 233 21.94 38.95 -24.14
N ASN A 234 21.40 38.04 -24.96
CA ASN A 234 20.07 37.43 -24.83
C ASN A 234 18.89 38.42 -24.90
N LYS A 235 19.03 39.56 -25.60
CA LYS A 235 17.92 40.48 -25.86
C LYS A 235 17.22 40.13 -27.17
N ILE A 236 15.89 40.14 -27.15
CA ILE A 236 15.06 39.90 -28.31
C ILE A 236 14.69 41.25 -28.93
N SER A 237 14.99 41.44 -30.21
CA SER A 237 14.60 42.62 -31.00
C SER A 237 13.75 42.19 -32.20
N VAL A 238 12.80 43.04 -32.59
CA VAL A 238 11.90 42.79 -33.72
C VAL A 238 11.87 44.00 -34.64
N ASN A 239 12.12 43.78 -35.92
CA ASN A 239 11.99 44.77 -36.97
C ASN A 239 10.80 44.41 -37.88
N VAL A 240 9.77 45.26 -37.92
CA VAL A 240 8.58 45.02 -38.76
C VAL A 240 8.81 45.56 -40.17
N ARG A 241 8.50 44.76 -41.18
CA ARG A 241 8.66 45.11 -42.58
C ARG A 241 7.40 45.81 -43.09
N VAL A 242 7.59 46.97 -43.68
CA VAL A 242 6.51 47.73 -44.34
C VAL A 242 6.67 47.63 -45.85
N SER A 243 5.59 47.33 -46.56
CA SER A 243 5.60 47.13 -48.01
C SER A 243 5.93 48.43 -48.76
N THR A 244 6.87 48.34 -49.72
CA THR A 244 7.27 49.46 -50.58
C THR A 244 6.35 49.66 -51.80
N LYS A 245 5.32 48.83 -51.99
CA LYS A 245 4.36 48.99 -53.07
C LYS A 245 3.64 50.34 -52.97
N GLY A 246 3.45 51.00 -54.12
CA GLY A 246 2.61 52.20 -54.21
C GLY A 246 1.20 51.92 -53.68
N ASN A 247 0.63 52.86 -52.92
CA ASN A 247 -0.65 52.79 -52.20
C ASN A 247 -0.64 52.04 -50.86
N ASN A 248 0.52 51.70 -50.28
CA ASN A 248 0.58 51.30 -48.88
C ASN A 248 0.34 52.52 -47.96
N SER A 249 -0.61 52.40 -47.03
CA SER A 249 -0.99 53.48 -46.10
C SER A 249 -0.25 53.44 -44.76
N ILE A 250 0.57 52.39 -44.53
CA ILE A 250 1.36 52.24 -43.30
C ILE A 250 2.64 53.06 -43.39
N THR A 251 2.86 53.94 -42.42
CA THR A 251 4.10 54.70 -42.19
C THR A 251 4.77 54.21 -40.90
N VAL A 252 6.10 54.17 -40.87
CA VAL A 252 6.86 53.90 -39.65
C VAL A 252 7.26 55.23 -39.02
N GLU A 253 6.82 55.46 -37.79
CA GLU A 253 7.12 56.64 -36.98
C GLU A 253 8.00 56.24 -35.78
N GLU A 254 8.54 57.22 -35.04
CA GLU A 254 9.37 56.97 -33.84
C GLU A 254 8.61 56.21 -32.75
N ASP A 255 7.29 56.39 -32.66
CA ASP A 255 6.41 55.79 -31.66
C ASP A 255 5.63 54.55 -32.15
N GLY A 256 5.77 54.16 -33.43
CA GLY A 256 5.20 52.91 -33.94
C GLY A 256 4.79 52.91 -35.41
N LEU A 257 3.91 51.97 -35.76
CA LEU A 257 3.30 51.88 -37.10
C LEU A 257 2.03 52.74 -37.14
N TYR A 258 1.97 53.65 -38.10
CA TYR A 258 0.86 54.59 -38.27
C TYR A 258 0.13 54.35 -39.59
N VAL A 259 -1.20 54.53 -39.60
CA VAL A 259 -2.02 54.54 -40.82
C VAL A 259 -2.93 55.76 -40.80
N ALA A 260 -2.80 56.63 -41.79
CA ALA A 260 -3.73 57.73 -41.98
C ALA A 260 -5.06 57.22 -42.58
N VAL A 261 -6.19 57.70 -42.06
CA VAL A 261 -7.52 57.49 -42.65
C VAL A 261 -7.92 58.78 -43.38
N PRO A 262 -7.69 58.91 -44.69
CA PRO A 262 -8.18 60.07 -45.43
C PRO A 262 -9.69 59.93 -45.69
N ASP A 263 -10.49 60.85 -45.17
CA ASP A 263 -11.92 60.96 -45.52
C ASP A 263 -12.08 61.28 -47.01
N ALA A 264 -12.98 60.56 -47.69
CA ALA A 264 -13.15 60.63 -49.15
C ALA A 264 -13.76 61.95 -49.68
N TYR A 265 -14.34 62.78 -48.80
CA TYR A 265 -14.87 64.11 -49.15
C TYR A 265 -14.67 65.08 -47.99
N THR A 266 -14.33 66.32 -48.32
CA THR A 266 -14.30 67.40 -47.34
C THR A 266 -15.71 67.88 -47.00
N LYS A 267 -15.94 68.37 -45.78
CA LYS A 267 -17.25 68.94 -45.36
C LYS A 267 -17.77 70.01 -46.34
N ALA A 268 -16.86 70.79 -46.92
CA ALA A 268 -17.20 71.83 -47.89
C ALA A 268 -17.84 71.24 -49.18
N GLU A 269 -17.36 70.10 -49.66
CA GLU A 269 -17.90 69.45 -50.86
C GLU A 269 -19.29 68.84 -50.61
N ALA A 270 -19.55 68.33 -49.40
CA ALA A 270 -20.86 67.83 -49.00
C ALA A 270 -21.89 68.97 -48.91
N ASP A 271 -21.52 70.07 -48.25
CA ASP A 271 -22.41 71.22 -48.05
C ASP A 271 -22.81 71.88 -49.39
N ALA A 272 -21.87 71.94 -50.36
CA ALA A 272 -22.15 72.45 -51.71
C ALA A 272 -23.20 71.60 -52.46
N LYS A 273 -23.11 70.27 -52.39
CA LYS A 273 -24.06 69.37 -53.06
C LYS A 273 -25.45 69.42 -52.43
N VAL A 274 -25.55 69.53 -51.11
CA VAL A 274 -26.84 69.65 -50.40
C VAL A 274 -27.54 70.95 -50.77
N LYS A 275 -26.81 72.06 -50.89
CA LYS A 275 -27.39 73.36 -51.25
C LYS A 275 -28.09 73.34 -52.61
N VAL A 276 -27.49 72.70 -53.61
CA VAL A 276 -28.08 72.58 -54.97
C VAL A 276 -29.45 71.89 -54.96
N VAL A 277 -29.64 70.90 -54.07
CA VAL A 277 -30.92 70.20 -53.95
C VAL A 277 -31.96 71.07 -53.27
N ASN A 278 -31.59 71.77 -52.19
CA ASN A 278 -32.51 72.67 -51.49
C ASN A 278 -32.98 73.82 -52.38
N ASP A 279 -32.07 74.47 -53.12
CA ASP A 279 -32.43 75.58 -54.00
C ASP A 279 -33.48 75.15 -55.06
N LYS A 280 -33.35 73.93 -55.61
CA LYS A 280 -34.32 73.37 -56.57
C LYS A 280 -35.69 73.08 -55.95
N LEU A 281 -35.71 72.62 -54.69
CA LEU A 281 -36.96 72.32 -53.99
C LEU A 281 -37.73 73.61 -53.68
N ASP A 282 -37.05 74.66 -53.25
CA ASP A 282 -37.64 75.97 -52.97
C ASP A 282 -38.24 76.63 -54.23
N GLU A 283 -37.64 76.39 -55.40
CA GLU A 283 -38.16 76.86 -56.68
C GLU A 283 -39.44 76.10 -57.10
N HIS A 284 -39.47 74.77 -56.91
CA HIS A 284 -40.64 73.95 -57.24
C HIS A 284 -41.89 74.34 -56.43
N ILE A 285 -41.74 74.65 -55.14
CA ILE A 285 -42.86 75.05 -54.28
C ILE A 285 -43.58 76.31 -54.79
N LYS A 286 -42.89 77.16 -55.55
CA LYS A 286 -43.44 78.41 -56.11
C LYS A 286 -44.04 78.24 -57.52
N ASP A 287 -44.02 77.03 -58.09
CA ASP A 287 -44.50 76.75 -59.44
C ASP A 287 -46.03 76.63 -59.49
N ALA A 288 -46.69 77.73 -59.84
CA ALA A 288 -48.14 77.81 -60.01
C ALA A 288 -48.66 77.18 -61.32
N VAL A 289 -47.78 76.70 -62.20
CA VAL A 289 -48.19 75.93 -63.41
C VAL A 289 -48.42 74.46 -63.04
N LYS A 290 -47.58 73.92 -62.14
CA LYS A 290 -47.70 72.52 -61.69
C LYS A 290 -48.67 72.34 -60.51
N HIS A 291 -48.88 73.38 -59.71
CA HIS A 291 -49.82 73.36 -58.58
C HIS A 291 -51.05 74.22 -58.86
N ILE A 292 -52.25 73.72 -58.52
CA ILE A 292 -53.46 74.55 -58.58
C ILE A 292 -53.45 75.56 -57.43
N THR A 293 -53.82 76.79 -57.73
CA THR A 293 -53.95 77.84 -56.71
C THR A 293 -55.15 77.57 -55.80
N ALA A 294 -55.16 78.22 -54.63
CA ALA A 294 -56.27 78.10 -53.69
C ALA A 294 -57.61 78.58 -54.29
N ASP A 295 -57.57 79.62 -55.12
CA ASP A 295 -58.73 80.19 -55.79
C ASP A 295 -59.27 79.26 -56.89
N GLU A 296 -58.40 78.64 -57.68
CA GLU A 296 -58.79 77.64 -58.70
C GLU A 296 -59.45 76.41 -58.06
N ARG A 297 -58.94 75.95 -56.91
CA ARG A 297 -59.55 74.84 -56.15
C ARG A 297 -60.96 75.19 -55.67
N LYS A 298 -61.19 76.43 -55.24
CA LYS A 298 -62.51 76.91 -54.80
C LYS A 298 -63.52 76.95 -55.96
N ALA A 299 -63.08 77.37 -57.15
CA ALA A 299 -63.92 77.38 -58.36
C ALA A 299 -64.27 75.96 -58.84
N TRP A 300 -63.34 75.01 -58.75
CA TRP A 300 -63.61 73.61 -59.11
C TRP A 300 -64.68 72.97 -58.24
N ASN A 301 -64.62 73.19 -56.93
CA ASN A 301 -65.56 72.62 -55.97
C ASN A 301 -67.01 73.17 -56.07
N ALA A 302 -67.24 74.26 -56.80
CA ALA A 302 -68.57 74.85 -56.98
C ALA A 302 -69.33 74.31 -58.22
N LYS A 303 -68.73 73.40 -59.00
CA LYS A 303 -69.39 72.79 -60.17
C LYS A 303 -70.39 71.70 -59.71
N PRO A 304 -71.56 71.58 -60.34
CA PRO A 304 -72.54 70.56 -60.00
C PRO A 304 -71.97 69.15 -60.18
N THR A 305 -72.34 68.27 -59.26
CA THR A 305 -71.94 66.87 -59.23
C THR A 305 -72.64 66.06 -60.32
N GLN A 306 -72.09 64.88 -60.61
CA GLN A 306 -72.67 63.97 -61.59
C GLN A 306 -74.06 63.48 -61.16
N ASP A 307 -74.30 63.35 -59.85
CA ASP A 307 -75.60 62.94 -59.29
C ASP A 307 -76.66 64.03 -59.48
N GLU A 308 -76.31 65.30 -59.26
CA GLU A 308 -77.21 66.44 -59.52
C GLU A 308 -77.57 66.54 -61.01
N LEU A 309 -76.61 66.31 -61.90
CA LEU A 309 -76.85 66.28 -63.35
C LEU A 309 -77.73 65.08 -63.77
N ALA A 310 -77.51 63.91 -63.17
CA ALA A 310 -78.29 62.71 -63.43
C ALA A 310 -79.74 62.86 -62.97
N ALA A 311 -79.98 63.47 -61.80
CA ALA A 311 -81.32 63.75 -61.29
C ALA A 311 -82.11 64.69 -62.22
N ALA A 312 -81.50 65.80 -62.64
CA ALA A 312 -82.13 66.75 -63.56
C ALA A 312 -82.48 66.12 -64.92
N LYS A 313 -81.61 65.23 -65.43
CA LYS A 313 -81.87 64.48 -66.66
C LYS A 313 -83.06 63.52 -66.52
N ALA A 314 -83.16 62.81 -65.40
CA ALA A 314 -84.25 61.87 -65.15
C ALA A 314 -85.61 62.58 -65.06
N GLU A 315 -85.67 63.73 -64.37
CA GLU A 315 -86.89 64.54 -64.24
C GLU A 315 -87.40 65.06 -65.59
N ALA A 316 -86.48 65.53 -66.45
CA ALA A 316 -86.82 65.96 -67.81
C ALA A 316 -87.36 64.81 -68.68
N ILE A 317 -86.75 63.62 -68.58
CA ILE A 317 -87.21 62.43 -69.31
C ILE A 317 -88.61 61.99 -68.82
N SER A 318 -88.84 61.98 -67.51
CA SER A 318 -90.15 61.63 -66.94
C SER A 318 -91.24 62.58 -67.43
N THR A 319 -90.99 63.89 -67.36
CA THR A 319 -91.93 64.92 -67.80
C THR A 319 -92.28 64.77 -69.29
N ALA A 320 -91.28 64.50 -70.14
CA ALA A 320 -91.49 64.29 -71.56
C ALA A 320 -92.28 63.00 -71.86
N ALA A 321 -92.05 61.93 -71.10
CA ALA A 321 -92.77 60.66 -71.23
C ALA A 321 -94.25 60.81 -70.85
N ASP A 322 -94.55 61.55 -69.78
CA ASP A 322 -95.91 61.83 -69.34
C ASP A 322 -96.70 62.66 -70.37
N ASP A 323 -96.07 63.68 -70.95
CA ASP A 323 -96.66 64.50 -72.03
C ASP A 323 -96.93 63.68 -73.30
N ALA A 324 -95.99 62.81 -73.70
CA ALA A 324 -96.15 61.93 -74.86
C ALA A 324 -97.29 60.92 -74.66
N THR A 325 -97.40 60.32 -73.47
CA THR A 325 -98.47 59.38 -73.12
C THR A 325 -99.83 60.07 -73.18
N THR A 326 -99.94 61.25 -72.58
CA THR A 326 -101.17 62.06 -72.60
C THR A 326 -101.62 62.38 -74.04
N LYS A 327 -100.68 62.76 -74.93
CA LYS A 327 -100.97 63.03 -76.34
C LYS A 327 -101.41 61.78 -77.10
N ALA A 328 -100.80 60.63 -76.85
CA ALA A 328 -101.16 59.36 -77.47
C ALA A 328 -102.57 58.90 -77.06
N ASP A 329 -102.91 59.00 -75.78
CA ASP A 329 -104.25 58.66 -75.28
C ASP A 329 -105.34 59.56 -75.87
N ASN A 330 -105.07 60.87 -75.99
CA ASN A 330 -105.97 61.81 -76.66
C ASN A 330 -106.17 61.50 -78.14
N ALA A 331 -105.10 61.10 -78.85
CA ALA A 331 -105.18 60.68 -80.24
C ALA A 331 -105.99 59.38 -80.39
N LEU A 332 -105.79 58.39 -79.52
CA LEU A 332 -106.57 57.16 -79.49
C LEU A 332 -108.06 57.42 -79.22
N ALA A 333 -108.37 58.28 -78.26
CA ALA A 333 -109.74 58.66 -77.94
C ALA A 333 -110.43 59.35 -79.13
N SER A 334 -109.72 60.24 -79.81
CA SER A 334 -110.20 60.93 -81.01
C SER A 334 -110.42 59.96 -82.18
N ALA A 335 -109.51 59.01 -82.41
CA ALA A 335 -109.65 57.97 -83.42
C ALA A 335 -110.84 57.03 -83.15
N LYS A 336 -111.04 56.60 -81.89
CA LYS A 336 -112.22 55.83 -81.48
C LYS A 336 -113.52 56.59 -81.72
N THR A 337 -113.54 57.88 -81.38
CA THR A 337 -114.70 58.76 -81.61
C THR A 337 -115.03 58.87 -83.09
N TYR A 338 -114.02 59.08 -83.94
CA TYR A 338 -114.18 59.13 -85.39
C TYR A 338 -114.68 57.80 -85.98
N ALA A 339 -114.07 56.68 -85.58
CA ALA A 339 -114.48 55.34 -86.03
C ALA A 339 -115.91 55.00 -85.59
N ASN A 340 -116.28 55.32 -84.35
CA ASN A 340 -117.65 55.17 -83.87
C ASN A 340 -118.63 56.01 -84.68
N GLY A 341 -118.29 57.27 -85.00
CA GLY A 341 -119.12 58.13 -85.85
C GLY A 341 -119.34 57.58 -87.27
N LEU A 342 -118.29 57.03 -87.89
CA LEU A 342 -118.40 56.33 -89.17
C LEU A 342 -119.29 55.09 -89.06
N ASN A 343 -119.15 54.30 -87.99
CA ASN A 343 -119.93 53.10 -87.76
C ASN A 343 -121.42 53.43 -87.57
N THR A 344 -121.74 54.47 -86.79
CA THR A 344 -123.12 54.98 -86.64
C THR A 344 -123.70 55.46 -87.98
N THR A 345 -122.90 56.13 -88.80
CA THR A 345 -123.33 56.57 -90.14
C THR A 345 -123.61 55.39 -91.07
N MET A 346 -122.79 54.35 -91.01
CA MET A 346 -122.97 53.11 -91.77
C MET A 346 -124.20 52.35 -91.29
N ASP A 347 -124.40 52.22 -89.98
CA ASP A 347 -125.58 51.60 -89.37
C ASP A 347 -126.87 52.27 -89.86
N GLY A 348 -126.91 53.61 -89.87
CA GLY A 348 -128.04 54.35 -90.44
C GLY A 348 -128.28 54.08 -91.93
N ARG A 349 -127.22 53.93 -92.73
CA ARG A 349 -127.35 53.56 -94.17
C ARG A 349 -127.85 52.12 -94.36
N VAL A 350 -127.41 51.19 -93.51
CA VAL A 350 -127.86 49.78 -93.54
C VAL A 350 -129.32 49.69 -93.13
N GLN A 351 -129.74 50.37 -92.07
CA GLN A 351 -131.15 50.43 -91.66
C GLN A 351 -132.06 50.96 -92.78
N VAL A 352 -131.62 51.99 -93.52
CA VAL A 352 -132.35 52.50 -94.71
C VAL A 352 -132.46 51.43 -95.80
N LEU A 353 -131.37 50.67 -96.05
CA LEU A 353 -131.38 49.60 -97.05
C LEU A 353 -132.28 48.43 -96.61
N GLU A 354 -132.20 48.00 -95.35
CA GLU A 354 -133.04 46.95 -94.78
C GLU A 354 -134.52 47.31 -94.86
N GLY A 355 -134.89 48.58 -94.59
CA GLY A 355 -136.27 49.06 -94.74
C GLY A 355 -136.78 49.09 -96.19
N ALA A 356 -135.89 49.17 -97.17
CA ALA A 356 -136.25 49.13 -98.60
C ALA A 356 -136.42 47.71 -99.15
N ILE A 357 -135.91 46.68 -98.44
CA ILE A 357 -135.99 45.28 -98.88
C ILE A 357 -137.34 44.69 -98.47
N THR A 358 -138.25 44.60 -99.44
CA THR A 358 -139.53 43.89 -99.30
C THR A 358 -139.35 42.42 -99.65
N TRP A 359 -139.40 41.56 -98.64
CA TRP A 359 -139.48 40.11 -98.83
C TRP A 359 -140.83 39.77 -99.45
N LYS A 360 -140.84 39.30 -100.70
CA LYS A 360 -142.00 38.64 -101.27
C LYS A 360 -142.13 37.25 -100.62
N SER A 361 -143.02 37.11 -99.66
CA SER A 361 -143.58 35.79 -99.36
C SER A 361 -144.58 35.46 -100.46
N LEU A 362 -144.24 34.48 -101.28
CA LEU A 362 -145.18 33.72 -102.08
C LEU A 362 -146.06 32.95 -101.09
N ASP A 363 -147.37 32.98 -101.28
CA ASP A 363 -148.40 32.13 -100.64
C ASP A 363 -149.37 32.86 -99.68
N GLY A 364 -150.66 32.85 -100.08
CA GLY A 364 -151.82 32.91 -99.18
C GLY A 364 -152.51 34.26 -99.01
#